data_AF-A0A2K0XQ77-F1
#
_entry.id   AF-A0A2K0XQ77-F1
#
_cell.length_a   1.000
_cell.length_b   1.000
_cell.length_c   1.000
_cell.angle_alpha   90.00
_cell.angle_beta   90.00
_cell.angle_gamma   90.00
#
_symmetry.space_group_name_H-M   'P 1'
#
loop_
_entity.id
_entity.type
_entity.pdbx_description
1 polymer ?
#
loop_
_entity_poly.entity_id
_entity_poly.type
_entity_poly.pdbx_seq_one_letter_code
_entity_poly.pdbx_strand_id
1 'polypeptide(L)'
;MTAIRLAVLICVTSLLNGCILLMLADRSAPLESWEHYYKKRKHDTPFEVVQVDMLHCGFDNPRNTSELFNKDLDQHITAEICMENKGYHKIVLPKGVCHRYPDSSPCQARQKNPK
;
A
#
# COMPACT_ATOMS: atom_id res chain seq x y z
N MET A 1 14.39 -7.15 -55.38
CA MET A 1 14.89 -6.59 -54.10
C MET A 1 13.71 -6.20 -53.20
N THR A 2 12.94 -7.17 -52.68
CA THR A 2 11.71 -6.87 -51.90
C THR A 2 11.45 -7.84 -50.75
N ALA A 3 11.80 -9.13 -50.88
CA ALA A 3 11.56 -10.12 -49.83
C ALA A 3 12.42 -9.94 -48.57
N ILE A 4 13.70 -9.56 -48.72
CA ILE A 4 14.64 -9.39 -47.59
C ILE A 4 14.23 -8.22 -46.69
N ARG A 5 13.67 -7.14 -47.26
CA ARG A 5 13.23 -5.97 -46.49
C ARG A 5 12.01 -6.27 -45.63
N LEU A 6 11.13 -7.17 -46.07
CA LEU A 6 9.94 -7.58 -45.30
C LEU A 6 10.32 -8.41 -44.06
N ALA A 7 11.27 -9.35 -44.20
CA ALA A 7 11.71 -10.20 -43.10
C ALA A 7 12.38 -9.41 -41.97
N VAL A 8 13.17 -8.39 -42.31
CA VAL A 8 13.82 -7.51 -41.32
C VAL A 8 12.77 -6.69 -40.55
N LEU A 9 11.72 -6.22 -41.21
CA LEU A 9 10.64 -5.45 -40.56
C LEU A 9 9.84 -6.29 -39.56
N ILE A 10 9.61 -7.58 -39.83
CA ILE A 10 8.87 -8.48 -38.92
C ILE A 10 9.71 -8.83 -37.68
N CYS A 11 11.02 -9.03 -37.83
CA CYS A 11 11.91 -9.31 -36.70
C CYS A 11 12.05 -8.09 -35.75
N VAL A 12 12.07 -6.87 -36.29
CA VAL A 12 12.19 -5.65 -35.45
C VAL A 12 10.89 -5.37 -34.69
N THR A 13 9.71 -5.65 -35.26
CA THR A 13 8.42 -5.41 -34.57
C THR A 13 8.07 -6.47 -33.53
N SER A 14 8.51 -7.72 -33.71
CA SER A 14 8.30 -8.80 -32.73
C SER A 14 9.17 -8.65 -31.48
N LEU A 15 10.39 -8.14 -31.61
CA LEU A 15 11.27 -7.81 -30.48
C LEU A 15 10.76 -6.60 -29.66
N LEU A 16 10.17 -5.59 -30.33
CA LEU A 16 9.62 -4.41 -29.65
C LEU A 16 8.29 -4.71 -28.93
N ASN A 17 7.44 -5.56 -29.49
CA ASN A 17 6.16 -5.91 -28.85
C ASN A 17 6.30 -6.95 -27.72
N GLY A 18 7.32 -7.80 -27.75
CA GLY A 18 7.57 -8.80 -26.70
C GLY A 18 7.92 -8.19 -25.34
N CYS A 19 8.65 -7.06 -25.32
CA CYS A 19 9.00 -6.37 -24.08
C CYS A 19 7.83 -5.58 -23.48
N ILE A 20 6.90 -5.08 -24.29
CA ILE A 20 5.77 -4.28 -23.82
C ILE A 20 4.74 -5.16 -23.10
N LEU A 21 4.51 -6.38 -23.58
CA LEU A 21 3.57 -7.33 -22.94
C LEU A 21 4.09 -7.85 -21.59
N LEU A 22 5.40 -8.07 -21.44
CA LEU A 22 5.98 -8.51 -20.16
C LEU A 22 5.96 -7.41 -19.09
N MET A 23 6.14 -6.15 -19.49
CA MET A 23 6.10 -4.99 -18.57
C MET A 23 4.67 -4.65 -18.10
N LEU A 24 3.63 -5.09 -18.82
CA LEU A 24 2.23 -4.85 -18.47
C LEU A 24 1.64 -5.94 -17.57
N ALA A 25 2.22 -7.14 -17.54
CA ALA A 25 1.75 -8.24 -16.70
C ALA A 25 2.09 -8.08 -15.20
N ASP A 26 3.01 -7.18 -14.85
CA ASP A 26 3.46 -6.94 -13.46
C ASP A 26 2.82 -5.70 -12.81
N ARG A 27 1.91 -5.02 -13.51
CA ARG A 27 1.04 -4.00 -12.89
C ARG A 27 -0.18 -4.67 -12.27
N SER A 28 0.15 -5.51 -11.29
CA SER A 28 -0.58 -5.68 -10.03
C SER A 28 -1.66 -4.61 -9.84
N ALA A 29 -2.91 -5.07 -9.72
CA ALA A 29 -3.99 -4.23 -9.22
C ALA A 29 -3.49 -3.44 -7.99
N PRO A 30 -3.96 -2.20 -7.78
CA PRO A 30 -3.57 -1.44 -6.59
C PRO A 30 -3.79 -2.34 -5.36
N LEU A 31 -2.70 -2.62 -4.65
CA LEU A 31 -2.73 -3.47 -3.46
C LEU A 31 -3.78 -2.89 -2.50
N GLU A 32 -4.68 -3.73 -2.00
CA GLU A 32 -5.71 -3.30 -1.06
C GLU A 32 -5.02 -2.79 0.22
N SER A 33 -5.57 -1.77 0.90
CA SER A 33 -4.84 -1.09 1.98
C SER A 33 -4.39 -2.02 3.12
N TRP A 34 -5.10 -3.11 3.37
CA TRP A 34 -4.73 -4.11 4.38
C TRP A 34 -3.49 -4.93 3.99
N GLU A 35 -3.20 -5.09 2.69
CA GLU A 35 -2.02 -5.83 2.19
C GLU A 35 -0.69 -5.15 2.54
N HIS A 36 -0.76 -3.90 2.99
CA HIS A 36 0.39 -3.14 3.44
C HIS A 36 0.76 -3.38 4.90
N TYR A 37 -0.05 -4.07 5.70
CA TYR A 37 0.24 -4.32 7.12
C TYR A 37 0.90 -5.68 7.36
N TYR A 38 1.83 -5.72 8.32
CA TYR A 38 2.51 -6.92 8.78
C TYR A 38 3.01 -6.76 10.22
N LYS A 39 3.26 -7.85 10.97
CA LYS A 39 3.77 -7.74 12.36
C LYS A 39 5.28 -7.93 12.46
N LYS A 40 5.80 -9.02 11.89
CA LYS A 40 7.24 -9.37 11.85
C LYS A 40 7.73 -9.46 10.42
N ARG A 41 6.94 -10.01 9.51
CA ARG A 41 7.27 -10.17 8.08
C ARG A 41 6.01 -10.03 7.23
N LYS A 42 6.16 -9.57 5.99
CA LYS A 42 5.03 -9.52 5.04
C LYS A 42 4.38 -10.91 4.94
N HIS A 43 3.05 -10.95 4.95
CA HIS A 43 2.24 -12.19 4.90
C HIS A 43 2.34 -13.10 6.13
N ASP A 44 2.87 -12.64 7.26
CA ASP A 44 2.94 -13.43 8.50
C ASP A 44 1.61 -13.51 9.26
N THR A 45 0.69 -12.60 8.95
CA THR A 45 -0.61 -12.48 9.61
C THR A 45 -1.68 -12.72 8.55
N PRO A 46 -2.64 -13.63 8.79
CA PRO A 46 -3.75 -13.85 7.87
C PRO A 46 -4.48 -12.54 7.59
N PHE A 47 -4.84 -12.32 6.33
CA PHE A 47 -5.37 -11.05 5.88
C PHE A 47 -6.72 -10.70 6.49
N GLU A 48 -7.55 -11.70 6.77
CA GLU A 48 -8.83 -11.56 7.46
C GLU A 48 -8.63 -11.01 8.87
N VAL A 49 -7.55 -11.41 9.55
CA VAL A 49 -7.21 -10.89 10.88
C VAL A 49 -6.81 -9.42 10.78
N VAL A 50 -6.03 -9.05 9.78
CA VAL A 50 -5.65 -7.65 9.52
C VAL A 50 -6.91 -6.81 9.27
N GLN A 51 -7.83 -7.28 8.43
CA GLN A 51 -9.08 -6.58 8.12
C GLN A 51 -9.94 -6.36 9.36
N VAL A 52 -10.11 -7.38 10.20
CA VAL A 52 -10.86 -7.26 11.46
C VAL A 52 -10.20 -6.24 12.40
N ASP A 53 -8.88 -6.28 12.53
CA ASP A 53 -8.16 -5.31 13.37
C ASP A 53 -8.24 -3.88 12.81
N MET A 54 -8.24 -3.71 11.49
CA MET A 54 -8.45 -2.41 10.85
C MET A 54 -9.85 -1.87 11.15
N LEU A 55 -10.90 -2.69 10.99
CA LEU A 55 -12.27 -2.29 11.33
C LEU A 55 -12.36 -1.90 12.81
N HIS A 56 -11.77 -2.67 13.71
CA HIS A 56 -11.72 -2.35 15.14
C HIS A 56 -10.96 -1.06 15.46
N CYS A 57 -9.96 -0.70 14.65
CA CYS A 57 -9.24 0.56 14.77
C CYS A 57 -9.97 1.75 14.15
N GLY A 58 -11.14 1.55 13.54
CA GLY A 58 -11.97 2.63 13.00
C GLY A 58 -11.75 2.91 11.51
N PHE A 59 -11.10 2.01 10.77
CA PHE A 59 -11.13 2.07 9.31
C PHE A 59 -12.49 1.59 8.81
N ASP A 60 -13.27 2.48 8.18
CA ASP A 60 -14.59 2.14 7.63
C ASP A 60 -14.51 1.09 6.51
N ASN A 61 -13.41 1.13 5.73
CA ASN A 61 -13.17 0.22 4.62
C ASN A 61 -11.69 -0.24 4.60
N PRO A 62 -11.38 -1.46 5.06
CA PRO A 62 -10.01 -1.99 5.05
C PRO A 62 -9.38 -2.08 3.66
N ARG A 63 -10.19 -2.15 2.60
CA ARG A 63 -9.70 -2.21 1.22
C ARG A 63 -9.24 -0.85 0.72
N ASN A 64 -9.86 0.22 1.19
CA ASN A 64 -9.57 1.59 0.77
C ASN A 64 -9.63 2.56 1.95
N THR A 65 -8.46 2.82 2.53
CA THR A 65 -8.33 3.77 3.65
C THR A 65 -8.28 5.23 3.21
N SER A 66 -8.23 5.50 1.90
CA SER A 66 -8.22 6.86 1.34
C SER A 66 -9.51 7.60 1.64
N GLU A 67 -10.63 6.88 1.76
CA GLU A 67 -11.92 7.49 2.11
C GLU A 67 -11.85 8.14 3.50
N LEU A 68 -11.36 7.41 4.49
CA LEU A 68 -11.18 7.93 5.84
C LEU A 68 -10.14 9.06 5.85
N PHE A 69 -9.02 8.90 5.14
CA PHE A 69 -7.98 9.92 5.03
C PHE A 69 -8.51 11.25 4.48
N ASN A 70 -9.33 11.19 3.43
CA ASN A 70 -9.88 12.39 2.78
C ASN A 70 -11.00 13.04 3.59
N LYS A 71 -11.73 12.25 4.37
CA LYS A 71 -12.84 12.74 5.21
C LYS A 71 -12.33 13.39 6.49
N ASP A 72 -11.42 12.73 7.19
CA ASP A 72 -10.87 13.19 8.46
C ASP A 72 -9.46 12.62 8.67
N LEU A 73 -8.46 13.49 8.49
CA LEU A 73 -7.06 13.13 8.64
C LEU A 73 -6.70 12.70 10.07
N ASP A 74 -7.24 13.37 11.09
CA ASP A 74 -6.92 13.05 12.49
C ASP A 74 -7.55 11.72 12.89
N GLN A 75 -8.75 11.42 12.40
CA GLN A 75 -9.38 10.10 12.59
C GLN A 75 -8.57 8.99 11.88
N HIS A 76 -8.13 9.24 10.65
CA HIS A 76 -7.25 8.31 9.93
C HIS A 76 -5.95 8.04 10.69
N ILE A 77 -5.27 9.09 11.15
CA ILE A 77 -4.02 8.97 11.91
C ILE A 77 -4.27 8.23 13.23
N THR A 78 -5.40 8.46 13.90
CA THR A 78 -5.78 7.73 15.12
C THR A 78 -5.93 6.22 14.85
N ALA A 79 -6.56 5.84 13.74
CA ALA A 79 -6.70 4.46 13.32
C ALA A 79 -5.34 3.80 12.99
N GLU A 80 -4.43 4.53 12.33
CA GLU A 80 -3.06 4.07 12.07
C GLU A 80 -2.27 3.86 13.38
N ILE A 81 -2.34 4.80 14.33
CA ILE A 81 -1.71 4.66 15.65
C ILE A 81 -2.27 3.43 16.39
N CYS A 82 -3.58 3.18 16.28
CA CYS A 82 -4.20 1.97 16.86
C CYS A 82 -3.61 0.68 16.27
N MET A 83 -3.41 0.60 14.96
CA MET A 83 -2.78 -0.54 14.31
C MET A 83 -1.32 -0.73 14.77
N GLU A 84 -0.57 0.35 14.89
CA GLU A 84 0.80 0.31 15.43
C GLU A 84 0.83 -0.23 16.87
N ASN A 85 -0.12 0.19 17.72
CA ASN A 85 -0.24 -0.30 19.10
C ASN A 85 -0.62 -1.80 19.17
N LYS A 86 -1.30 -2.33 18.14
CA LYS A 86 -1.55 -3.78 17.98
C LYS A 86 -0.34 -4.56 17.45
N GLY A 87 0.77 -3.86 17.20
CA GLY A 87 2.04 -4.42 16.73
C GLY A 87 2.15 -4.53 15.21
N TYR A 88 1.30 -3.84 14.44
CA TYR A 88 1.42 -3.80 13.00
C TYR A 88 2.38 -2.71 12.53
N HIS A 89 3.14 -3.02 11.49
CA HIS A 89 3.90 -2.11 10.67
C HIS A 89 3.25 -1.99 9.31
N LYS A 90 3.30 -0.79 8.72
CA LYS A 90 2.75 -0.52 7.39
C LYS A 90 3.89 -0.25 6.41
N ILE A 91 3.95 -0.98 5.30
CA ILE A 91 5.04 -0.92 4.30
C ILE A 91 5.26 0.53 3.82
N VAL A 92 4.17 1.27 3.57
CA VAL A 92 4.23 2.65 3.07
C VAL A 92 4.52 3.70 4.17
N LEU A 93 4.58 3.29 5.44
CA LEU A 93 4.93 4.10 6.61
C LEU A 93 6.01 3.39 7.45
N PRO A 94 7.22 3.17 6.92
CA PRO A 94 8.24 2.35 7.58
C PRO A 94 8.73 2.93 8.92
N LYS A 95 8.56 4.23 9.13
CA LYS A 95 8.90 4.94 10.39
C LYS A 95 7.66 5.25 11.26
N GLY A 96 6.51 4.71 10.90
CA GLY A 96 5.21 4.97 11.55
C GLY A 96 4.51 6.25 11.07
N VAL A 97 3.22 6.33 11.35
CA VAL A 97 2.34 7.42 10.93
C VAL A 97 2.76 8.77 11.52
N CYS A 98 3.18 8.78 12.78
CA CYS A 98 3.62 10.01 13.45
C CYS A 98 4.98 10.54 12.99
N HIS A 99 5.77 9.73 12.28
CA HIS A 99 6.95 10.27 11.59
C HIS A 99 6.55 11.08 10.35
N ARG A 100 5.45 10.70 9.68
CA ARG A 100 4.92 11.41 8.50
C ARG A 100 4.08 12.63 8.89
N TYR A 101 3.32 12.53 9.99
CA TYR A 101 2.40 13.57 10.45
C TYR A 101 2.68 14.00 11.90
N PRO A 102 3.89 14.52 12.20
CA PRO A 102 4.32 14.82 13.56
C PRO A 102 3.44 15.86 14.25
N ASP A 103 2.90 16.81 13.49
CA ASP A 103 2.12 17.95 14.01
C ASP A 103 0.62 17.66 14.15
N SER A 104 0.16 16.48 13.76
CA SER A 104 -1.25 16.10 13.91
C SER A 104 -1.64 15.95 15.38
N SER A 105 -2.88 16.29 15.72
CA SER A 105 -3.38 16.24 17.11
C SER A 105 -3.16 14.87 17.77
N PRO A 106 -3.43 13.73 17.10
CA PRO A 106 -3.20 12.41 17.68
C PRO A 106 -1.71 12.12 17.94
N CYS A 107 -0.82 12.57 17.05
CA CYS A 107 0.62 12.34 17.21
C CYS A 107 1.24 13.20 18.29
N GLN A 108 0.82 14.47 18.40
CA GLN A 108 1.21 15.31 19.53
C GLN A 108 0.70 14.74 20.86
N ALA A 109 -0.52 14.21 20.90
CA ALA A 109 -1.08 13.57 22.09
C ALA A 109 -0.26 12.32 22.50
N ARG A 110 0.16 11.49 21.54
CA ARG A 110 1.04 10.33 21.78
C ARG A 110 2.42 10.73 22.28
N GLN A 111 3.02 11.79 21.74
CA GLN A 111 4.33 12.27 22.18
C GLN A 111 4.30 12.83 23.61
N LYS A 112 3.20 13.47 24.01
CA LYS A 112 3.00 13.97 25.37
C LYS A 112 2.79 12.85 26.38
N ASN A 113 2.21 11.72 25.97
CA ASN A 113 1.95 10.55 26.80
C ASN A 113 2.45 9.27 26.12
N PRO A 114 3.77 9.04 26.08
CA PRO A 114 4.32 7.80 25.53
C PRO A 114 3.85 6.62 26.41
N LYS A 115 3.11 5.69 25.81
CA LYS A 115 2.72 4.41 26.44
C LYS A 115 3.82 3.37 26.32
#